data_AF-A0A832TBM9-F1
#
_entry.id   AF-A0A832TBM9-F1
#
_cell.length_a   1.000
_cell.length_b   1.000
_cell.length_c   1.000
_cell.angle_alpha   90.00
_cell.angle_beta   90.00
_cell.angle_gamma   90.00
#
_symmetry.space_group_name_H-M   'P 1'
#
loop_
_entity.id
_entity.type
_entity.pdbx_description
1 polymer ?
#
loop_
_entity_poly.entity_id
_entity_poly.type
_entity_poly.pdbx_seq_one_letter_code
_entity_poly.pdbx_strand_id
1 'polypeptide(L)'
;MEEIVLDAYPTKGGIKLLLNDFRTEFIKTTFPVYVITDNPDIVLQHPEVKYYEKEKWRSLDGKEVELYRFEVESFNAYYYIRKRLKVVNEIPTVLAQTLYRLKIPLVDKIEKVNYATVKFLRWYDGCSDCYEINGERVYNLEDFEADVVECYGFPCKRIRAHVKIQGEKKRSPVSIKGLLEWSYISKTPLHEIAYSTIGKALTTNEAWVALKKRIIIQNIVTRLEKLRKLEDIMRADKGGLFIFPKPGCYEDVYQIDFKSMYPSLIIKYNISAETVDACDDIKTELHSICLKEKGIVPEALEWLVKRKEELKKIDEERAEAIKWILVASFGYLGYRNSRFGKIEAYEMVTYFARKTLRKTVEIAESLGIKVLHGIIDSLIVKGDVLKLIEAVEKETGLKLDYKKFKWVIFTASRNDTPYPTRYIGNKDDGEIIAKGLVRSNMPNIVKSYLNDSLEILSKTKDCNEVKASVKKIKELLDYYKRRVINGEPDDYVIWIKDVPYVRGIKGFYDAREGFKGKDVGYYKAYLERIFEDLTKVIKC
;
A
#
# COMPACT_ATOMS: atom_id res chain seq x y z
N MET A 1 -1.98 34.50 7.02
CA MET A 1 -1.92 33.12 6.49
C MET A 1 -1.90 32.20 7.69
N GLU A 2 -2.68 31.12 7.68
CA GLU A 2 -2.68 30.16 8.79
C GLU A 2 -1.34 29.41 8.81
N GLU A 3 -0.74 29.28 10.00
CA GLU A 3 0.54 28.59 10.19
C GLU A 3 0.38 27.08 10.12
N ILE A 4 1.06 26.46 9.15
CA ILE A 4 1.03 25.01 8.96
C ILE A 4 2.41 24.47 9.29
N VAL A 5 2.47 23.52 10.22
CA VAL A 5 3.71 22.81 10.55
C VAL A 5 3.96 21.72 9.52
N LEU A 6 4.99 21.90 8.71
CA LEU A 6 5.41 20.96 7.68
C LEU A 6 6.25 19.83 8.26
N ASP A 7 7.21 20.17 9.11
CA ASP A 7 8.15 19.23 9.70
C ASP A 7 8.68 19.75 11.04
N ALA A 8 9.38 18.89 11.78
CA ALA A 8 9.94 19.26 13.08
C ALA A 8 11.26 18.53 13.33
N TYR A 9 12.20 19.20 14.01
CA TYR A 9 13.50 18.63 14.36
C TYR A 9 13.79 18.83 15.85
N PRO A 10 14.32 17.80 16.54
CA PRO A 10 14.67 17.94 17.93
C PRO A 10 15.94 18.78 18.07
N THR A 11 15.93 19.71 19.01
CA THR A 11 17.09 20.51 19.39
C THR A 11 17.28 20.42 20.91
N LYS A 12 18.42 20.86 21.43
CA LYS A 12 18.62 20.84 22.88
C LYS A 12 17.65 21.81 23.54
N GLY A 13 16.84 21.31 24.47
CA GLY A 13 15.85 22.06 25.23
C GLY A 13 14.54 22.36 24.49
N GLY A 14 14.32 21.79 23.31
CA GLY A 14 13.10 22.04 22.56
C GLY A 14 13.04 21.42 21.17
N ILE A 15 12.09 21.90 20.37
CA ILE A 15 11.88 21.44 19.00
C ILE A 15 11.92 22.66 18.09
N LYS A 16 12.61 22.53 16.96
CA LYS A 16 12.53 23.48 15.85
C LYS A 16 11.42 23.02 14.90
N LEU A 17 10.39 23.83 14.75
CA LEU A 17 9.32 23.64 13.77
C LEU A 17 9.70 24.29 12.44
N LEU A 18 9.36 23.59 11.36
CA LEU A 18 9.42 24.08 10.00
C LEU A 18 7.99 24.39 9.56
N LEU A 19 7.71 25.66 9.28
CA LEU A 19 6.39 26.14 8.87
C LEU A 19 6.35 26.38 7.36
N ASN A 20 5.15 26.48 6.81
CA ASN A 20 4.96 26.97 5.45
C ASN A 20 5.54 28.39 5.26
N ASP A 21 5.88 28.73 4.02
CA ASP A 21 6.51 30.00 3.64
C ASP A 21 7.93 30.20 4.24
N PHE A 22 8.68 29.10 4.42
CA PHE A 22 10.07 29.11 4.90
C PHE A 22 10.28 29.68 6.31
N ARG A 23 9.21 29.77 7.11
CA ARG A 23 9.29 30.24 8.50
C ARG A 23 9.70 29.10 9.43
N THR A 24 10.40 29.46 10.50
CA THR A 24 10.79 28.49 11.53
C THR A 24 10.48 29.03 12.92
N GLU A 25 10.03 28.14 13.79
CA GLU A 25 9.78 28.48 15.20
C GLU A 25 10.50 27.51 16.12
N PHE A 26 10.82 27.98 17.33
CA PHE A 26 11.40 27.14 18.37
C PHE A 26 10.44 27.06 19.55
N ILE A 27 10.15 25.84 19.99
CA ILE A 27 9.29 25.58 21.15
C ILE A 27 10.12 24.88 22.21
N LYS A 28 10.20 25.49 23.40
CA LYS A 28 10.86 24.90 24.56
C LYS A 28 10.04 23.73 25.09
N THR A 29 10.65 22.56 25.21
CA THR A 29 10.03 21.34 25.74
C THR A 29 11.10 20.33 26.12
N THR A 30 10.70 19.33 26.89
CA THR A 30 11.43 18.07 27.09
C THR A 30 10.89 16.98 26.15
N PHE A 31 11.50 15.81 26.21
CA PHE A 31 11.15 14.63 25.43
C PHE A 31 10.84 13.45 26.37
N PRO A 32 9.70 12.76 26.22
CA PRO A 32 9.34 11.64 27.09
C PRO A 32 10.05 10.35 26.64
N VAL A 33 10.65 9.64 27.59
CA VAL A 33 11.30 8.34 27.36
C VAL A 33 10.77 7.32 28.36
N TYR A 34 10.12 6.26 27.88
CA TYR A 34 9.51 5.23 28.72
C TYR A 34 10.48 4.06 28.93
N VAL A 35 10.72 3.70 30.18
CA VAL A 35 11.76 2.75 30.56
C VAL A 35 11.24 1.74 31.58
N ILE A 36 11.53 0.46 31.36
CA ILE A 36 11.32 -0.59 32.35
C ILE A 36 12.67 -0.86 33.03
N THR A 37 12.75 -0.60 34.34
CA THR A 37 13.97 -0.77 35.14
C THR A 37 13.62 -0.91 36.62
N ASP A 38 14.44 -1.63 37.37
CA ASP A 38 14.36 -1.70 38.83
C ASP A 38 15.21 -0.60 39.50
N ASN A 39 16.08 0.07 38.74
CA ASN A 39 16.95 1.16 39.20
C ASN A 39 16.86 2.37 38.25
N PRO A 40 15.87 3.26 38.42
CA PRO A 40 15.70 4.44 37.56
C PRO A 40 16.78 5.51 37.79
N ASP A 41 17.38 5.57 38.97
CA ASP A 41 18.31 6.65 39.35
C ASP A 41 19.66 6.57 38.60
N ILE A 42 20.02 5.39 38.08
CA ILE A 42 21.29 5.18 37.37
C ILE A 42 21.49 6.09 36.14
N VAL A 43 20.41 6.65 35.58
CA VAL A 43 20.51 7.56 34.44
C VAL A 43 20.40 9.04 34.81
N LEU A 44 20.08 9.38 36.07
CA LEU A 44 19.99 10.77 36.56
C LEU A 44 21.34 11.48 36.59
N GLN A 45 22.44 10.74 36.56
CA GLN A 45 23.80 11.29 36.44
C GLN A 45 24.06 12.03 35.13
N HIS A 46 23.20 11.85 34.11
CA HIS A 46 23.28 12.61 32.87
C HIS A 46 22.58 13.98 33.05
N PRO A 47 23.26 15.12 32.84
CA PRO A 47 22.75 16.46 33.22
C PRO A 47 21.49 16.91 32.45
N GLU A 48 21.21 16.25 31.33
CA GLU A 48 20.06 16.51 30.47
C GLU A 48 18.88 15.55 30.75
N VAL A 49 18.97 14.69 31.75
CA VAL A 49 17.83 13.92 32.30
C VAL A 49 17.30 14.70 33.49
N LYS A 50 16.03 15.15 33.45
CA LYS A 50 15.49 16.09 34.43
C LYS A 50 14.85 15.43 35.62
N TYR A 51 13.84 14.63 35.34
CA TYR A 51 13.09 13.88 36.33
C TYR A 51 12.44 12.68 35.65
N TYR A 52 11.91 11.78 36.45
CA TYR A 52 11.05 10.71 35.98
C TYR A 52 9.79 10.63 36.81
N GLU A 53 8.74 10.06 36.22
CA GLU A 53 7.51 9.71 36.92
C GLU A 53 7.28 8.21 36.81
N LYS A 54 6.84 7.60 37.91
CA LYS A 54 6.44 6.19 37.92
C LYS A 54 5.03 6.06 37.35
N GLU A 55 4.86 5.19 36.37
CA GLU A 55 3.57 4.92 35.74
C GLU A 55 3.24 3.42 35.76
N LYS A 56 1.94 3.10 35.75
CA LYS A 56 1.42 1.74 35.64
C LYS A 56 0.69 1.56 34.33
N TRP A 57 1.20 0.63 33.53
CA TRP A 57 0.73 0.31 32.18
C TRP A 57 0.41 -1.17 32.11
N ARG A 58 -0.10 -1.64 30.98
CA ARG A 58 -0.31 -3.08 30.75
C ARG A 58 0.46 -3.59 29.53
N SER A 59 0.84 -4.85 29.53
CA SER A 59 1.31 -5.54 28.32
C SER A 59 0.13 -5.82 27.38
N LEU A 60 0.43 -6.22 26.14
CA LEU A 60 -0.61 -6.67 25.19
C LEU A 60 -1.41 -7.87 25.72
N ASP A 61 -0.81 -8.72 26.55
CA ASP A 61 -1.47 -9.88 27.15
C ASP A 61 -2.25 -9.50 28.44
N GLY A 62 -2.36 -8.21 28.75
CA GLY A 62 -3.12 -7.69 29.89
C GLY A 62 -2.39 -7.69 31.24
N LYS A 63 -1.10 -8.04 31.30
CA LYS A 63 -0.33 -8.01 32.56
C LYS A 63 0.02 -6.59 32.95
N GLU A 64 -0.19 -6.20 34.21
CA GLU A 64 0.29 -4.92 34.73
C GLU A 64 1.82 -4.87 34.69
N VAL A 65 2.36 -3.73 34.27
CA VAL A 65 3.79 -3.47 34.18
C VAL A 65 4.06 -2.07 34.71
N GLU A 66 4.96 -1.98 35.67
CA GLU A 66 5.48 -0.71 36.17
C GLU A 66 6.60 -0.22 35.24
N LEU A 67 6.57 1.07 34.93
CA LEU A 67 7.60 1.72 34.12
C LEU A 67 7.83 3.15 34.59
N TYR A 68 8.92 3.75 34.14
CA TYR A 68 9.30 5.12 34.45
C TYR A 68 9.31 5.95 33.16
N ARG A 69 8.60 7.08 33.17
CA ARG A 69 8.65 8.08 32.11
C ARG A 69 9.66 9.15 32.49
N PHE A 70 10.81 9.14 31.82
CA PHE A 70 11.84 10.16 31.97
C PHE A 70 11.55 11.35 31.06
N GLU A 71 11.76 12.56 31.57
CA GLU A 71 11.79 13.78 30.77
C GLU A 71 13.23 14.19 30.51
N VAL A 72 13.62 14.23 29.23
CA VAL A 72 14.97 14.58 28.81
C VAL A 72 15.00 15.85 27.95
N GLU A 73 16.08 16.62 28.04
CA GLU A 73 16.24 17.88 27.29
C GLU A 73 16.74 17.66 25.85
N SER A 74 17.30 16.49 25.53
CA SER A 74 17.89 16.26 24.22
C SER A 74 17.82 14.80 23.80
N PHE A 75 18.02 14.57 22.49
CA PHE A 75 18.14 13.23 21.95
C PHE A 75 19.45 12.53 22.38
N ASN A 76 20.49 13.28 22.76
CA ASN A 76 21.71 12.67 23.31
C ASN A 76 21.43 11.98 24.65
N ALA A 77 20.63 12.61 25.51
CA ALA A 77 20.16 12.01 26.76
C ALA A 77 19.28 10.79 26.52
N TYR A 78 18.36 10.85 25.54
CA TYR A 78 17.58 9.68 25.12
C TYR A 78 18.48 8.52 24.69
N TYR A 79 19.48 8.75 23.83
CA TYR A 79 20.41 7.69 23.41
C TYR A 79 21.28 7.18 24.55
N TYR A 80 21.63 8.04 25.51
CA TYR A 80 22.33 7.65 26.72
C TYR A 80 21.51 6.66 27.56
N ILE A 81 20.21 6.92 27.76
CA ILE A 81 19.27 6.02 28.45
C ILE A 81 19.11 4.72 27.66
N ARG A 82 18.86 4.82 26.35
CA ARG A 82 18.63 3.68 25.45
C ARG A 82 19.76 2.65 25.44
N LYS A 83 21.00 3.09 25.64
CA LYS A 83 22.17 2.21 25.72
C LYS A 83 22.31 1.47 27.05
N ARG A 84 21.61 1.92 28.10
CA ARG A 84 21.78 1.42 29.48
C ARG A 84 20.57 0.70 30.03
N LEU A 85 19.37 1.13 29.63
CA LEU A 85 18.12 0.65 30.17
C LEU A 85 17.19 0.14 29.06
N LYS A 86 16.21 -0.69 29.45
CA LYS A 86 15.19 -1.22 28.53
C LYS A 86 14.16 -0.14 28.22
N VAL A 87 14.41 0.62 27.15
CA VAL A 87 13.44 1.58 26.61
C VAL A 87 12.31 0.84 25.87
N VAL A 88 11.08 1.28 26.10
CA VAL A 88 9.86 0.80 25.44
C VAL A 88 9.14 1.98 24.78
N ASN A 89 8.08 1.70 24.01
CA ASN A 89 7.24 2.73 23.38
C ASN A 89 8.01 3.66 22.42
N GLU A 90 9.04 3.15 21.72
CA GLU A 90 9.81 3.94 20.73
C GLU A 90 9.06 4.12 19.38
N ILE A 91 7.86 3.56 19.24
CA ILE A 91 6.92 3.85 18.15
C ILE A 91 5.59 4.24 18.80
N PRO A 92 4.98 5.38 18.43
CA PRO A 92 5.52 6.44 17.57
C PRO A 92 6.85 7.00 18.11
N THR A 93 7.62 7.72 17.29
CA THR A 93 8.94 8.21 17.73
C THR A 93 8.81 9.17 18.92
N VAL A 94 9.89 9.32 19.70
CA VAL A 94 9.92 10.26 20.84
C VAL A 94 9.55 11.69 20.40
N LEU A 95 9.99 12.09 19.20
CA LEU A 95 9.62 13.37 18.60
C LEU A 95 8.13 13.45 18.31
N ALA A 96 7.56 12.46 17.62
CA ALA A 96 6.12 12.39 17.33
C ALA A 96 5.28 12.43 18.62
N GLN A 97 5.69 11.70 19.67
CA GLN A 97 5.07 11.73 21.00
C GLN A 97 5.11 13.12 21.63
N THR A 98 6.22 13.84 21.46
CA THR A 98 6.37 15.21 21.98
C THR A 98 5.47 16.19 21.24
N LEU A 99 5.42 16.12 19.90
CA LEU A 99 4.51 16.94 19.09
C LEU A 99 3.04 16.70 19.47
N TYR A 100 2.66 15.43 19.66
CA TYR A 100 1.32 15.06 20.10
C TYR A 100 1.00 15.59 21.51
N ARG A 101 1.95 15.52 22.46
CA ARG A 101 1.80 16.10 23.80
C ARG A 101 1.57 17.61 23.75
N LEU A 102 2.28 18.31 22.86
CA LEU A 102 2.15 19.75 22.63
C LEU A 102 0.91 20.12 21.81
N LYS A 103 0.12 19.14 21.33
CA LYS A 103 -1.04 19.33 20.46
C LYS A 103 -0.71 20.08 19.17
N ILE A 104 0.50 19.88 18.64
CA ILE A 104 0.95 20.48 17.38
C ILE A 104 0.60 19.51 16.24
N PRO A 105 -0.38 19.82 15.38
CA PRO A 105 -0.69 18.98 14.25
C PRO A 105 0.36 19.16 13.15
N LEU A 106 0.76 18.05 12.52
CA LEU A 106 1.61 18.08 11.33
C LEU A 106 0.71 18.05 10.09
N VAL A 107 0.90 19.01 9.19
CA VAL A 107 0.28 19.06 7.86
C VAL A 107 -1.25 18.90 7.86
N ASP A 108 -1.96 19.59 8.77
CA ASP A 108 -3.42 19.49 8.91
C ASP A 108 -4.20 20.07 7.71
N LYS A 109 -3.66 21.08 7.04
CA LYS A 109 -4.24 21.76 5.87
C LYS A 109 -3.42 21.53 4.61
N ILE A 110 -3.35 20.28 4.19
CA ILE A 110 -2.52 19.80 3.05
C ILE A 110 -2.76 20.63 1.78
N GLU A 111 -3.99 21.07 1.53
CA GLU A 111 -4.38 21.88 0.38
C GLU A 111 -3.69 23.27 0.30
N LYS A 112 -3.10 23.74 1.40
CA LYS A 112 -2.37 25.00 1.48
C LYS A 112 -0.85 24.83 1.42
N VAL A 113 -0.35 23.61 1.29
CA VAL A 113 1.08 23.31 1.21
C VAL A 113 1.53 23.33 -0.25
N ASN A 114 2.50 24.17 -0.58
CA ASN A 114 3.09 24.17 -1.91
C ASN A 114 4.12 23.04 -2.03
N TYR A 115 3.84 22.03 -2.84
CA TYR A 115 4.74 20.89 -3.01
C TYR A 115 5.07 20.60 -4.47
N ALA A 116 6.21 19.96 -4.70
CA ALA A 116 6.52 19.43 -6.02
C ALA A 116 7.33 18.13 -5.99
N THR A 117 7.13 17.33 -7.03
CA THR A 117 8.00 16.23 -7.40
C THR A 117 8.83 16.62 -8.61
N VAL A 118 10.17 16.57 -8.51
CA VAL A 118 11.08 16.94 -9.59
C VAL A 118 12.02 15.77 -9.94
N LYS A 119 11.90 15.27 -11.16
CA LYS A 119 12.78 14.22 -11.71
C LYS A 119 13.64 14.78 -12.83
N PHE A 120 14.85 14.27 -12.96
CA PHE A 120 15.67 14.47 -14.15
C PHE A 120 15.51 13.26 -15.05
N LEU A 121 15.00 13.49 -16.26
CA LEU A 121 14.74 12.46 -17.26
C LEU A 121 15.94 12.30 -18.18
N ARG A 122 16.24 11.06 -18.55
CA ARG A 122 17.28 10.71 -19.53
C ARG A 122 16.65 10.06 -20.75
N TRP A 123 17.47 9.77 -21.76
CA TRP A 123 17.02 9.20 -23.02
C TRP A 123 16.12 7.95 -22.84
N TYR A 124 16.35 7.14 -21.80
CA TYR A 124 15.56 5.93 -21.51
C TYR A 124 14.17 6.23 -20.90
N ASP A 125 13.89 7.49 -20.57
CA ASP A 125 12.60 8.03 -20.13
C ASP A 125 11.84 8.73 -21.30
N GLY A 126 12.38 8.66 -22.52
CA GLY A 126 11.79 9.27 -23.72
C GLY A 126 12.01 10.78 -23.82
N CYS A 127 13.10 11.28 -23.23
CA CYS A 127 13.51 12.68 -23.30
C CYS A 127 15.00 12.86 -22.96
N SER A 128 15.75 13.69 -23.68
CA SER A 128 17.17 13.97 -23.38
C SER A 128 17.33 15.29 -22.63
N ASP A 129 17.93 15.25 -21.45
CA ASP A 129 18.27 16.41 -20.60
C ASP A 129 17.08 17.30 -20.21
N CYS A 130 15.92 16.70 -19.94
CA CYS A 130 14.75 17.43 -19.44
C CYS A 130 14.38 17.04 -18.01
N TYR A 131 13.47 17.81 -17.43
CA TYR A 131 12.95 17.60 -16.08
C TYR A 131 11.46 17.27 -16.17
N GLU A 132 10.97 16.51 -15.20
CA GLU A 132 9.55 16.30 -14.96
C GLU A 132 9.20 16.95 -13.62
N ILE A 133 8.32 17.96 -13.64
CA ILE A 133 7.80 18.65 -12.45
C ILE A 133 6.33 18.30 -12.32
N ASN A 134 5.94 17.61 -11.25
CA ASN A 134 4.55 17.18 -11.01
C ASN A 134 3.89 16.42 -12.19
N GLY A 135 4.71 15.73 -13.00
CA GLY A 135 4.25 14.99 -14.19
C GLY A 135 4.35 15.77 -15.50
N GLU A 136 4.66 17.07 -15.46
CA GLU A 136 4.82 17.92 -16.65
C GLU A 136 6.30 18.02 -17.06
N ARG A 137 6.58 17.85 -18.35
CA ARG A 137 7.94 17.91 -18.89
C ARG A 137 8.36 19.35 -19.14
N VAL A 138 9.54 19.72 -18.63
CA VAL A 138 10.15 21.04 -18.83
C VAL A 138 11.62 20.88 -19.24
N TYR A 139 12.08 21.73 -20.17
CA TYR A 139 13.45 21.66 -20.69
C TYR A 139 14.45 22.51 -19.90
N ASN A 140 13.96 23.47 -19.12
CA ASN A 140 14.76 24.29 -18.21
C ASN A 140 14.16 24.22 -16.81
N LEU A 141 15.04 24.01 -15.81
CA LEU A 141 14.67 24.13 -14.41
C LEU A 141 14.92 25.58 -13.99
N GLU A 142 13.87 26.40 -14.00
CA GLU A 142 13.92 27.77 -13.46
C GLU A 142 14.15 27.76 -11.93
N ASP A 143 14.39 28.94 -11.34
CA ASP A 143 14.47 29.11 -9.89
C ASP A 143 13.14 28.72 -9.24
N PHE A 144 13.05 27.46 -8.85
CA PHE A 144 11.84 26.84 -8.34
C PHE A 144 11.89 26.77 -6.80
N GLU A 145 10.85 27.29 -6.15
CA GLU A 145 10.68 27.33 -4.70
C GLU A 145 9.37 26.64 -4.28
N ALA A 146 9.46 25.71 -3.33
CA ALA A 146 8.29 25.05 -2.74
C ALA A 146 8.52 24.72 -1.25
N ASP A 147 7.43 24.56 -0.50
CA ASP A 147 7.50 24.16 0.91
C ASP A 147 8.13 22.77 1.07
N VAL A 148 7.63 21.80 0.28
CA VAL A 148 8.05 20.41 0.32
C VAL A 148 8.38 19.90 -1.08
N VAL A 149 9.61 19.43 -1.28
CA VAL A 149 10.05 18.92 -2.59
C VAL A 149 10.55 17.49 -2.48
N GLU A 150 9.96 16.60 -3.28
CA GLU A 150 10.51 15.30 -3.62
C GLU A 150 11.35 15.41 -4.88
N CYS A 151 12.66 15.19 -4.78
CA CYS A 151 13.57 15.37 -5.89
C CYS A 151 14.41 14.12 -6.11
N TYR A 152 14.85 13.90 -7.36
CA TYR A 152 15.66 12.74 -7.74
C TYR A 152 17.00 13.19 -8.31
N GLY A 153 18.10 12.76 -7.70
CA GLY A 153 19.45 13.02 -8.20
C GLY A 153 19.90 14.48 -8.09
N PHE A 154 20.56 15.00 -9.14
CA PHE A 154 21.16 16.33 -9.15
C PHE A 154 20.20 17.52 -8.95
N PRO A 155 18.94 17.51 -9.44
CA PRO A 155 17.92 18.53 -9.13
C PRO A 155 17.82 18.90 -7.64
N CYS A 156 17.99 17.95 -6.73
CA CYS A 156 17.90 18.19 -5.28
C CYS A 156 18.85 19.28 -4.75
N LYS A 157 19.99 19.48 -5.43
CA LYS A 157 20.98 20.49 -5.05
C LYS A 157 20.60 21.90 -5.52
N ARG A 158 19.81 22.01 -6.58
CA ARG A 158 19.44 23.30 -7.20
C ARG A 158 18.15 23.89 -6.64
N ILE A 159 17.18 23.03 -6.32
CA ILE A 159 15.85 23.47 -5.88
C ILE A 159 15.92 24.05 -4.47
N ARG A 160 15.27 25.18 -4.22
CA ARG A 160 15.08 25.72 -2.86
C ARG A 160 13.79 25.14 -2.27
N ALA A 161 13.90 24.42 -1.16
CA ALA A 161 12.74 23.90 -0.46
C ALA A 161 12.99 23.83 1.04
N HIS A 162 11.91 24.02 1.82
CA HIS A 162 12.00 23.98 3.28
C HIS A 162 12.18 22.55 3.78
N VAL A 163 11.47 21.59 3.17
CA VAL A 163 11.63 20.15 3.37
C VAL A 163 12.03 19.50 2.05
N LYS A 164 13.18 18.83 2.03
CA LYS A 164 13.68 18.09 0.85
C LYS A 164 13.66 16.59 1.10
N ILE A 165 12.99 15.86 0.21
CA ILE A 165 12.89 14.41 0.25
C ILE A 165 13.66 13.84 -0.94
N GLN A 166 14.59 12.95 -0.64
CA GLN A 166 15.37 12.25 -1.67
C GLN A 166 14.56 11.07 -2.20
N GLY A 167 13.97 11.27 -3.37
CA GLY A 167 13.11 10.29 -4.02
C GLY A 167 13.80 8.94 -4.23
N GLU A 168 15.10 8.94 -4.56
CA GLU A 168 15.87 7.69 -4.75
C GLU A 168 16.10 6.88 -3.47
N LYS A 169 15.94 7.49 -2.28
CA LYS A 169 16.08 6.81 -0.99
C LYS A 169 14.73 6.53 -0.32
N LYS A 170 13.66 7.12 -0.85
CA LYS A 170 12.31 7.03 -0.30
C LYS A 170 11.85 5.57 -0.27
N ARG A 171 11.24 5.16 0.84
CA ARG A 171 10.67 3.81 1.01
C ARG A 171 9.14 3.81 0.99
N SER A 172 8.54 4.97 1.21
CA SER A 172 7.10 5.15 1.10
C SER A 172 6.70 5.12 -0.39
N PRO A 173 5.71 4.30 -0.78
CA PRO A 173 5.29 4.13 -2.19
C PRO A 173 4.28 5.18 -2.65
N VAL A 174 3.94 6.14 -1.78
CA VAL A 174 2.94 7.17 -2.06
C VAL A 174 3.58 8.39 -2.70
N SER A 175 2.82 9.19 -3.43
CA SER A 175 3.26 10.50 -3.92
C SER A 175 3.60 11.45 -2.78
N ILE A 176 4.13 12.64 -3.10
CA ILE A 176 4.38 13.66 -2.08
C ILE A 176 3.09 14.08 -1.36
N LYS A 177 1.99 14.26 -2.09
CA LYS A 177 0.68 14.59 -1.51
C LYS A 177 0.17 13.46 -0.61
N GLY A 178 0.33 12.22 -1.04
CA GLY A 178 0.03 11.05 -0.20
C GLY A 178 0.92 10.95 1.04
N LEU A 179 2.17 11.41 0.94
CA LEU A 179 3.10 11.44 2.06
C LEU A 179 2.74 12.50 3.10
N LEU A 180 2.25 13.66 2.65
CA LEU A 180 1.67 14.67 3.53
C LEU A 180 0.50 14.08 4.33
N GLU A 181 -0.39 13.30 3.68
CA GLU A 181 -1.48 12.60 4.39
C GLU A 181 -0.93 11.54 5.35
N TRP A 182 0.11 10.80 4.98
CA TRP A 182 0.77 9.84 5.88
C TRP A 182 1.37 10.53 7.11
N SER A 183 1.99 11.70 6.95
CA SER A 183 2.53 12.49 8.05
C SER A 183 1.42 12.95 9.00
N TYR A 184 0.34 13.49 8.45
CA TYR A 184 -0.84 13.90 9.21
C TYR A 184 -1.43 12.73 10.01
N ILE A 185 -1.71 11.61 9.35
CA ILE A 185 -2.43 10.51 10.02
C ILE A 185 -1.58 9.81 11.07
N SER A 186 -0.30 9.60 10.77
CA SER A 186 0.64 8.95 11.68
C SER A 186 1.24 9.92 12.69
N LYS A 187 0.93 11.23 12.59
CA LYS A 187 1.50 12.32 13.40
C LYS A 187 3.03 12.26 13.44
N THR A 188 3.63 11.88 12.31
CA THR A 188 5.07 11.61 12.20
C THR A 188 5.69 12.64 11.25
N PRO A 189 6.80 13.28 11.65
CA PRO A 189 7.57 14.24 10.84
C PRO A 189 7.84 13.73 9.40
N LEU A 190 7.82 14.64 8.41
CA LEU A 190 7.97 14.28 6.99
C LEU A 190 9.30 13.58 6.71
N HIS A 191 10.39 14.10 7.28
CA HIS A 191 11.72 13.49 7.14
C HIS A 191 11.83 12.09 7.75
N GLU A 192 10.93 11.68 8.65
CA GLU A 192 10.89 10.31 9.21
C GLU A 192 9.99 9.39 8.38
N ILE A 193 8.79 9.86 8.05
CA ILE A 193 7.77 9.03 7.38
C ILE A 193 8.08 8.79 5.90
N ALA A 194 8.81 9.70 5.23
CA ALA A 194 9.27 9.54 3.85
C ALA A 194 10.06 8.24 3.63
N TYR A 195 10.92 7.90 4.59
CA TYR A 195 11.82 6.74 4.53
C TYR A 195 11.27 5.53 5.29
N SER A 196 9.99 5.57 5.68
CA SER A 196 9.31 4.48 6.35
C SER A 196 8.61 3.56 5.34
N THR A 197 8.53 2.26 5.65
CA THR A 197 7.72 1.32 4.88
C THR A 197 6.23 1.50 5.19
N ILE A 198 5.34 0.97 4.34
CA ILE A 198 3.89 0.95 4.59
C ILE A 198 3.59 0.37 5.99
N GLY A 199 4.28 -0.70 6.35
CA GLY A 199 4.15 -1.34 7.66
C GLY A 199 4.52 -0.48 8.85
N LYS A 200 5.57 0.32 8.70
CA LYS A 200 5.97 1.26 9.74
C LYS A 200 4.90 2.34 9.91
N ALA A 201 4.34 2.86 8.81
CA ALA A 201 3.21 3.80 8.87
C ALA A 201 1.98 3.19 9.55
N LEU A 202 1.61 1.95 9.19
CA LEU A 202 0.53 1.19 9.85
C LEU A 202 0.80 1.03 11.35
N THR A 203 1.97 0.49 11.70
CA THR A 203 2.35 0.20 13.10
C THR A 203 2.35 1.47 13.94
N THR A 204 2.73 2.62 13.37
CA THR A 204 2.66 3.91 14.07
C THR A 204 1.23 4.33 14.38
N ASN A 205 0.27 4.11 13.46
CA ASN A 205 -1.15 4.40 13.72
C ASN A 205 -1.71 3.49 14.84
N GLU A 206 -1.39 2.20 14.81
CA GLU A 206 -1.75 1.25 15.88
C GLU A 206 -1.10 1.63 17.22
N ALA A 207 0.16 2.08 17.18
CA ALA A 207 0.90 2.49 18.36
C ALA A 207 0.28 3.71 19.06
N TRP A 208 -0.34 4.64 18.34
CA TRP A 208 -1.08 5.74 18.96
C TRP A 208 -2.25 5.25 19.81
N VAL A 209 -2.97 4.23 19.33
CA VAL A 209 -4.06 3.61 20.09
C VAL A 209 -3.51 2.90 21.32
N ALA A 210 -2.42 2.14 21.17
CA ALA A 210 -1.77 1.47 22.30
C ALA A 210 -1.30 2.46 23.38
N LEU A 211 -0.65 3.57 23.01
CA LEU A 211 -0.25 4.63 23.94
C LEU A 211 -1.46 5.23 24.67
N LYS A 212 -2.55 5.55 23.95
CA LYS A 212 -3.79 6.08 24.53
C LYS A 212 -4.39 5.11 25.56
N LYS A 213 -4.28 3.80 25.31
CA LYS A 213 -4.72 2.73 26.21
C LYS A 213 -3.70 2.35 27.29
N ARG A 214 -2.56 3.05 27.39
CA ARG A 214 -1.42 2.73 28.28
C ARG A 214 -0.95 1.28 28.13
N ILE A 215 -0.85 0.82 26.88
CA ILE A 215 -0.33 -0.49 26.52
C ILE A 215 1.13 -0.35 26.10
N ILE A 216 2.00 -1.18 26.68
CA ILE A 216 3.43 -1.17 26.38
C ILE A 216 3.69 -1.80 25.02
N ILE A 217 4.48 -1.09 24.23
CA ILE A 217 4.96 -1.50 22.92
C ILE A 217 6.43 -1.89 23.06
N GLN A 218 6.69 -3.20 23.03
CA GLN A 218 8.04 -3.71 23.08
C GLN A 218 8.77 -3.52 21.74
N ASN A 219 10.09 -3.36 21.80
CA ASN A 219 10.93 -3.25 20.62
C ASN A 219 11.12 -4.57 19.87
N ILE A 220 11.03 -5.68 20.60
CA ILE A 220 11.14 -7.04 20.06
C ILE A 220 9.79 -7.72 20.27
N VAL A 221 9.30 -8.38 19.22
CA VAL A 221 8.10 -9.20 19.29
C VAL A 221 8.48 -10.53 19.92
N THR A 222 8.05 -10.77 21.17
CA THR A 222 8.37 -11.99 21.93
C THR A 222 7.28 -13.06 21.83
N ARG A 223 6.27 -12.86 20.97
CA ARG A 223 5.15 -13.80 20.82
C ARG A 223 5.64 -15.06 20.11
N LEU A 224 5.61 -16.17 20.84
CA LEU A 224 5.78 -17.50 20.29
C LEU A 224 4.40 -18.06 19.95
N GLU A 225 4.29 -18.65 18.76
CA GLU A 225 3.10 -19.42 18.40
C GLU A 225 2.93 -20.58 19.38
N LYS A 226 1.68 -20.88 19.74
CA LYS A 226 1.38 -22.05 20.57
C LYS A 226 1.73 -23.32 19.78
N LEU A 227 2.19 -24.35 20.48
CA LEU A 227 2.41 -25.65 19.87
C LEU A 227 1.07 -26.23 19.41
N ARG A 228 0.98 -26.66 18.15
CA ARG A 228 -0.25 -27.14 17.50
C ARG A 228 -0.01 -28.48 16.81
N LYS A 229 -1.08 -29.26 16.63
CA LYS A 229 -1.02 -30.48 15.81
C LYS A 229 -0.96 -30.10 14.34
N LEU A 230 -0.36 -30.98 13.52
CA LEU A 230 -0.28 -30.78 12.06
C LEU A 230 -1.67 -30.61 11.43
N GLU A 231 -2.66 -31.37 11.90
CA GLU A 231 -4.05 -31.28 11.44
C GLU A 231 -4.66 -29.88 11.67
N ASP A 232 -4.36 -29.25 12.81
CA ASP A 232 -4.87 -27.92 13.14
C ASP A 232 -4.23 -26.86 12.24
N ILE A 233 -2.94 -27.02 11.92
CA ILE A 233 -2.22 -26.16 10.98
C ILE A 233 -2.83 -26.31 9.58
N MET A 234 -3.02 -27.54 9.09
CA MET A 234 -3.63 -27.78 7.77
C MET A 234 -5.05 -27.23 7.64
N ARG A 235 -5.81 -27.15 8.75
CA ARG A 235 -7.15 -26.55 8.75
C ARG A 235 -7.10 -25.02 8.71
N ALA A 236 -6.20 -24.41 9.48
CA ALA A 236 -6.14 -22.97 9.66
C ALA A 236 -5.32 -22.24 8.59
N ASP A 237 -4.17 -22.80 8.19
CA ASP A 237 -3.24 -22.23 7.22
C ASP A 237 -3.77 -22.43 5.79
N LYS A 238 -4.76 -21.63 5.47
CA LYS A 238 -5.41 -21.60 4.17
C LYS A 238 -5.47 -20.15 3.70
N GLY A 239 -5.16 -19.92 2.44
CA GLY A 239 -5.28 -18.61 1.81
C GLY A 239 -6.74 -18.19 1.56
N GLY A 240 -6.87 -17.13 0.75
CA GLY A 240 -8.16 -16.68 0.22
C GLY A 240 -8.83 -17.73 -0.67
N LEU A 241 -10.14 -17.60 -0.86
CA LEU A 241 -10.92 -18.51 -1.69
C LEU A 241 -10.76 -18.15 -3.18
N PHE A 242 -10.51 -19.17 -4.01
CA PHE A 242 -10.49 -19.06 -5.47
C PHE A 242 -11.58 -19.95 -6.07
N ILE A 243 -12.31 -19.39 -7.02
CA ILE A 243 -13.26 -20.13 -7.87
C ILE A 243 -12.72 -20.01 -9.28
N PHE A 244 -12.16 -21.09 -9.81
CA PHE A 244 -11.51 -21.06 -11.12
C PHE A 244 -12.50 -20.69 -12.23
N PRO A 245 -12.15 -19.73 -13.11
CA PRO A 245 -13.04 -19.37 -14.20
C PRO A 245 -13.01 -20.45 -15.28
N LYS A 246 -14.13 -20.61 -15.98
CA LYS A 246 -14.12 -21.37 -17.24
C LYS A 246 -13.57 -20.47 -18.35
N PRO A 247 -12.46 -20.82 -19.03
CA PRO A 247 -11.92 -20.02 -20.12
C PRO A 247 -12.98 -19.75 -21.19
N GLY A 248 -12.93 -18.55 -21.76
CA GLY A 248 -13.88 -18.11 -22.77
C GLY A 248 -14.32 -16.67 -22.59
N CYS A 249 -15.10 -16.18 -23.56
CA CYS A 249 -15.68 -14.85 -23.56
C CYS A 249 -17.13 -14.87 -23.06
N TYR A 250 -17.46 -13.97 -22.13
CA TYR A 250 -18.77 -13.86 -21.50
C TYR A 250 -19.28 -12.43 -21.60
N GLU A 251 -20.50 -12.26 -22.08
CA GLU A 251 -21.17 -10.96 -22.22
C GLU A 251 -22.10 -10.66 -21.05
N ASP A 252 -22.32 -9.37 -20.80
CA ASP A 252 -23.21 -8.83 -19.76
C ASP A 252 -22.91 -9.43 -18.38
N VAL A 253 -21.70 -9.13 -17.90
CA VAL A 253 -21.18 -9.66 -16.64
C VAL A 253 -20.81 -8.54 -15.70
N TYR A 254 -20.90 -8.85 -14.41
CA TYR A 254 -20.67 -7.89 -13.34
C TYR A 254 -19.58 -8.41 -12.43
N GLN A 255 -18.60 -7.56 -12.12
CA GLN A 255 -17.67 -7.83 -11.02
C GLN A 255 -18.20 -7.13 -9.77
N ILE A 256 -18.43 -7.90 -8.71
CA ILE A 256 -18.73 -7.39 -7.38
C ILE A 256 -17.48 -7.50 -6.52
N ASP A 257 -17.14 -6.43 -5.80
CA ASP A 257 -15.94 -6.30 -4.97
C ASP A 257 -16.34 -5.85 -3.56
N PHE A 258 -15.87 -6.53 -2.51
CA PHE A 258 -16.08 -6.07 -1.13
C PHE A 258 -15.25 -4.81 -0.83
N LYS A 259 -15.89 -3.76 -0.32
CA LYS A 259 -15.21 -2.52 0.08
C LYS A 259 -14.28 -2.77 1.26
N SER A 260 -12.98 -2.77 0.99
CA SER A 260 -11.93 -2.96 2.01
C SER A 260 -12.21 -4.19 2.89
N MET A 261 -12.51 -5.34 2.27
CA MET A 261 -13.03 -6.53 2.95
C MET A 261 -12.28 -6.87 4.23
N TYR A 262 -10.95 -6.98 4.17
CA TYR A 262 -10.14 -7.37 5.32
C TYR A 262 -10.18 -6.36 6.47
N PRO A 263 -9.89 -5.05 6.28
CA PRO A 263 -10.14 -4.05 7.31
C PRO A 263 -11.54 -4.11 7.91
N SER A 264 -12.58 -4.24 7.07
CA SER A 264 -13.97 -4.31 7.52
C SER A 264 -14.23 -5.54 8.39
N LEU A 265 -13.66 -6.70 8.06
CA LEU A 265 -13.73 -7.91 8.89
C LEU A 265 -12.98 -7.77 10.20
N ILE A 266 -11.78 -7.17 10.18
CA ILE A 266 -10.98 -6.89 11.37
C ILE A 266 -11.77 -6.03 12.36
N ILE A 267 -12.39 -4.95 11.85
CA ILE A 267 -13.22 -4.04 12.66
C ILE A 267 -14.48 -4.75 13.16
N LYS A 268 -15.23 -5.39 12.27
CA LYS A 268 -16.52 -6.03 12.57
C LYS A 268 -16.41 -7.09 13.66
N TYR A 269 -15.38 -7.94 13.59
CA TYR A 269 -15.20 -9.04 14.54
C TYR A 269 -14.20 -8.70 15.65
N ASN A 270 -13.72 -7.46 15.76
CA ASN A 270 -12.75 -7.03 16.77
C ASN A 270 -11.45 -7.86 16.78
N ILE A 271 -10.89 -8.17 15.61
CA ILE A 271 -9.73 -9.08 15.49
C ILE A 271 -8.42 -8.33 15.75
N SER A 272 -7.73 -8.67 16.83
CA SER A 272 -6.44 -8.08 17.22
C SER A 272 -5.63 -9.09 18.05
N ALA A 273 -4.33 -8.85 18.22
CA ALA A 273 -3.46 -9.77 18.95
C ALA A 273 -3.91 -10.04 20.40
N GLU A 274 -4.43 -9.02 21.06
CA GLU A 274 -4.90 -9.05 22.44
C GLU A 274 -6.36 -9.48 22.61
N THR A 275 -7.12 -9.59 21.51
CA THR A 275 -8.54 -9.99 21.56
C THR A 275 -8.74 -11.45 21.15
N VAL A 276 -7.88 -11.99 20.28
CA VAL A 276 -7.93 -13.39 19.83
C VAL A 276 -7.38 -14.31 20.92
N ASP A 277 -8.13 -15.35 21.25
CA ASP A 277 -7.91 -16.30 22.36
C ASP A 277 -7.90 -15.68 23.75
N ALA A 278 -8.45 -14.47 23.92
CA ALA A 278 -8.51 -13.81 25.23
C ALA A 278 -9.76 -14.17 26.02
N CYS A 279 -10.88 -14.44 25.33
CA CYS A 279 -12.12 -14.96 25.90
C CYS A 279 -13.02 -15.54 24.79
N ASP A 280 -14.12 -16.19 25.17
CA ASP A 280 -14.97 -17.00 24.27
C ASP A 280 -16.27 -16.31 23.81
N ASP A 281 -16.29 -14.98 23.65
CA ASP A 281 -17.50 -14.26 23.23
C ASP A 281 -17.95 -14.65 21.81
N ILE A 282 -16.99 -14.78 20.88
CA ILE A 282 -17.19 -15.41 19.57
C ILE A 282 -16.29 -16.62 19.50
N LYS A 283 -16.88 -17.82 19.45
CA LYS A 283 -16.15 -19.08 19.29
C LYS A 283 -16.28 -19.61 17.87
N THR A 284 -15.15 -19.96 17.26
CA THR A 284 -15.11 -20.59 15.93
C THR A 284 -14.43 -21.95 16.00
N GLU A 285 -14.32 -22.62 14.85
CA GLU A 285 -13.58 -23.87 14.72
C GLU A 285 -12.05 -23.70 14.80
N LEU A 286 -11.54 -22.47 14.71
CA LEU A 286 -10.10 -22.17 14.77
C LEU A 286 -9.71 -21.55 16.10
N HIS A 287 -10.26 -20.36 16.39
CA HIS A 287 -9.93 -19.56 17.58
C HIS A 287 -11.17 -18.90 18.17
N SER A 288 -10.98 -18.26 19.33
CA SER A 288 -11.99 -17.41 19.96
C SER A 288 -11.64 -15.93 19.86
N ILE A 289 -12.65 -15.05 19.95
CA ILE A 289 -12.46 -13.60 19.99
C ILE A 289 -13.20 -13.01 21.17
N CYS A 290 -12.52 -12.09 21.86
CA CYS A 290 -13.06 -11.31 22.96
C CYS A 290 -13.59 -9.95 22.48
N LEU A 291 -14.78 -9.58 22.94
CA LEU A 291 -15.48 -8.35 22.58
C LEU A 291 -15.55 -7.33 23.73
N LYS A 292 -15.04 -7.68 24.92
CA LYS A 292 -15.08 -6.82 26.13
C LYS A 292 -14.44 -5.44 25.94
N GLU A 293 -13.35 -5.37 25.18
CA GLU A 293 -12.69 -4.12 24.82
C GLU A 293 -12.37 -4.13 23.33
N LYS A 294 -12.52 -2.97 22.67
CA LYS A 294 -12.07 -2.81 21.28
C LYS A 294 -10.55 -2.92 21.20
N GLY A 295 -10.06 -3.79 20.33
CA GLY A 295 -8.63 -4.00 20.12
C GLY A 295 -7.94 -2.80 19.45
N ILE A 296 -6.62 -2.75 19.57
CA ILE A 296 -5.71 -1.74 19.02
C ILE A 296 -5.86 -1.67 17.50
N VAL A 297 -5.72 -2.82 16.82
CA VAL A 297 -5.81 -2.89 15.36
C VAL A 297 -7.18 -2.44 14.85
N PRO A 298 -8.32 -3.00 15.31
CA PRO A 298 -9.63 -2.57 14.83
C PRO A 298 -9.96 -1.10 15.16
N GLU A 299 -9.53 -0.56 16.31
CA GLU A 299 -9.71 0.88 16.62
C GLU A 299 -8.87 1.78 15.68
N ALA A 300 -7.61 1.41 15.40
CA ALA A 300 -6.76 2.16 14.48
C ALA A 300 -7.30 2.13 13.04
N LEU A 301 -7.75 0.96 12.56
CA LEU A 301 -8.27 0.81 11.21
C LEU A 301 -9.61 1.50 11.00
N GLU A 302 -10.50 1.52 12.00
CA GLU A 302 -11.80 2.17 11.88
C GLU A 302 -11.67 3.65 11.55
N TRP A 303 -10.76 4.35 12.22
CA TRP A 303 -10.49 5.75 11.93
C TRP A 303 -9.92 5.95 10.53
N LEU A 304 -8.98 5.10 10.10
CA LEU A 304 -8.40 5.15 8.75
C LEU A 304 -9.43 4.86 7.65
N VAL A 305 -10.31 3.88 7.84
CA VAL A 305 -11.40 3.58 6.91
C VAL A 305 -12.34 4.78 6.78
N LYS A 306 -12.77 5.37 7.91
CA LYS A 306 -13.62 6.56 7.90
C LYS A 306 -12.96 7.72 7.15
N ARG A 307 -11.70 8.01 7.49
CA ARG A 307 -10.91 9.08 6.87
C ARG A 307 -10.74 8.89 5.35
N LYS A 308 -10.48 7.65 4.91
CA LYS A 308 -10.41 7.31 3.49
C LYS A 308 -11.72 7.58 2.76
N GLU A 309 -12.86 7.18 3.33
CA GLU A 309 -14.18 7.39 2.70
C GLU A 309 -14.56 8.87 2.62
N GLU A 310 -14.17 9.68 3.61
CA GLU A 310 -14.29 11.14 3.57
C GLU A 310 -13.44 11.73 2.44
N LEU A 311 -12.18 11.30 2.34
CA LEU A 311 -11.24 11.78 1.31
C LEU A 311 -11.60 11.32 -0.09
N LYS A 312 -12.19 10.14 -0.29
CA LYS A 312 -12.56 9.64 -1.63
C LYS A 312 -13.47 10.62 -2.40
N LYS A 313 -14.20 11.49 -1.70
CA LYS A 313 -15.09 12.50 -2.28
C LYS A 313 -14.41 13.84 -2.57
N ILE A 314 -13.22 14.07 -2.01
CA ILE A 314 -12.55 15.38 -1.99
C ILE A 314 -11.20 15.31 -2.70
N ASP A 315 -10.45 14.24 -2.46
CA ASP A 315 -9.07 14.07 -2.89
C ASP A 315 -8.71 12.58 -2.99
N GLU A 316 -8.84 12.04 -4.21
CA GLU A 316 -8.62 10.62 -4.50
C GLU A 316 -7.18 10.18 -4.21
N GLU A 317 -6.20 11.03 -4.46
CA GLU A 317 -4.78 10.71 -4.24
C GLU A 317 -4.46 10.51 -2.76
N ARG A 318 -5.02 11.35 -1.88
CA ARG A 318 -4.91 11.17 -0.41
C ARG A 318 -5.66 9.92 0.05
N ALA A 319 -6.83 9.63 -0.53
CA ALA A 319 -7.58 8.41 -0.22
C ALA A 319 -6.80 7.14 -0.60
N GLU A 320 -6.12 7.14 -1.76
CA GLU A 320 -5.25 6.05 -2.20
C GLU A 320 -4.03 5.89 -1.28
N ALA A 321 -3.48 6.97 -0.73
CA ALA A 321 -2.42 6.90 0.26
C ALA A 321 -2.86 6.12 1.52
N ILE A 322 -4.06 6.36 2.04
CA ILE A 322 -4.60 5.61 3.19
C ILE A 322 -4.89 4.15 2.82
N LYS A 323 -5.38 3.90 1.59
CA LYS A 323 -5.64 2.55 1.10
C LYS A 323 -4.39 1.67 1.14
N TRP A 324 -3.20 2.20 0.85
CA TRP A 324 -1.95 1.45 1.00
C TRP A 324 -1.76 0.88 2.41
N ILE A 325 -2.04 1.68 3.45
CA ILE A 325 -1.96 1.26 4.85
C ILE A 325 -3.02 0.19 5.15
N LEU A 326 -4.27 0.42 4.71
CA LEU A 326 -5.37 -0.51 4.92
C LEU A 326 -5.14 -1.87 4.24
N VAL A 327 -4.60 -1.89 3.03
CA VAL A 327 -4.26 -3.14 2.31
C VAL A 327 -3.16 -3.91 3.04
N ALA A 328 -2.19 -3.23 3.64
CA ALA A 328 -1.12 -3.87 4.41
C ALA A 328 -1.59 -4.44 5.76
N SER A 329 -2.68 -3.92 6.35
CA SER A 329 -3.15 -4.30 7.69
C SER A 329 -3.31 -5.81 7.89
N PHE A 330 -3.96 -6.48 6.94
CA PHE A 330 -4.16 -7.93 6.97
C PHE A 330 -2.83 -8.69 6.99
N GLY A 331 -1.92 -8.38 6.06
CA GLY A 331 -0.62 -9.06 5.99
C GLY A 331 0.22 -8.84 7.25
N TYR A 332 0.08 -7.67 7.89
CA TYR A 332 0.80 -7.34 9.13
C TYR A 332 0.25 -8.07 10.36
N LEU A 333 -0.94 -8.67 10.31
CA LEU A 333 -1.37 -9.59 11.37
C LEU A 333 -0.54 -10.88 11.37
N GLY A 334 -0.18 -11.40 10.19
CA GLY A 334 0.62 -12.63 10.04
C GLY A 334 2.13 -12.39 9.99
N TYR A 335 2.59 -11.14 9.93
CA TYR A 335 4.01 -10.83 9.84
C TYR A 335 4.71 -11.01 11.18
N ARG A 336 5.70 -11.92 11.25
CA ARG A 336 6.43 -12.29 12.47
C ARG A 336 7.00 -11.09 13.27
N ASN A 337 7.43 -10.03 12.60
CA ASN A 337 8.00 -8.85 13.26
C ASN A 337 7.00 -7.71 13.48
N SER A 338 5.71 -7.93 13.19
CA SER A 338 4.67 -6.94 13.45
C SER A 338 4.41 -6.79 14.95
N ARG A 339 4.43 -5.55 15.45
CA ARG A 339 4.26 -5.27 16.89
C ARG A 339 2.87 -5.62 17.42
N PHE A 340 1.86 -5.52 16.57
CA PHE A 340 0.45 -5.79 16.89
C PHE A 340 -0.11 -7.02 16.14
N GLY A 341 0.75 -7.74 15.41
CA GLY A 341 0.36 -8.96 14.68
C GLY A 341 0.41 -10.24 15.52
N LYS A 342 -0.51 -11.15 15.25
CA LYS A 342 -0.61 -12.48 15.85
C LYS A 342 -1.13 -13.44 14.78
N ILE A 343 -0.49 -14.60 14.61
CA ILE A 343 -0.84 -15.53 13.51
C ILE A 343 -2.29 -15.99 13.63
N GLU A 344 -2.78 -16.21 14.85
CA GLU A 344 -4.18 -16.59 15.10
C GLU A 344 -5.15 -15.50 14.65
N ALA A 345 -4.77 -14.22 14.76
CA ALA A 345 -5.56 -13.10 14.23
C ALA A 345 -5.60 -13.10 12.69
N TYR A 346 -4.48 -13.40 12.03
CA TYR A 346 -4.44 -13.58 10.58
C TYR A 346 -5.34 -14.74 10.12
N GLU A 347 -5.26 -15.88 10.81
CA GLU A 347 -6.10 -17.06 10.55
C GLU A 347 -7.59 -16.73 10.74
N MET A 348 -7.96 -15.97 11.77
CA MET A 348 -9.34 -15.52 11.98
C MET A 348 -9.85 -14.62 10.87
N VAL A 349 -9.04 -13.69 10.37
CA VAL A 349 -9.42 -12.85 9.23
C VAL A 349 -9.65 -13.70 7.97
N THR A 350 -8.74 -14.63 7.66
CA THR A 350 -8.92 -15.53 6.49
C THR A 350 -10.13 -16.44 6.64
N TYR A 351 -10.40 -16.95 7.84
CA TYR A 351 -11.58 -17.74 8.16
C TYR A 351 -12.87 -16.98 7.82
N PHE A 352 -13.03 -15.77 8.35
CA PHE A 352 -14.22 -14.97 8.08
C PHE A 352 -14.30 -14.51 6.62
N ALA A 353 -13.18 -14.23 5.97
CA ALA A 353 -13.16 -13.88 4.55
C ALA A 353 -13.67 -15.04 3.69
N ARG A 354 -13.18 -16.27 3.91
CA ARG A 354 -13.67 -17.47 3.21
C ARG A 354 -15.14 -17.74 3.49
N LYS A 355 -15.56 -17.63 4.75
CA LYS A 355 -16.97 -17.83 5.16
C LYS A 355 -17.89 -16.83 4.45
N THR A 356 -17.47 -15.56 4.38
CA THR A 356 -18.19 -14.49 3.69
C THR A 356 -18.30 -14.78 2.19
N LEU A 357 -17.19 -15.14 1.52
CA LEU A 357 -17.22 -15.40 0.09
C LEU A 357 -18.06 -16.65 -0.26
N ARG A 358 -17.97 -17.73 0.54
CA ARG A 358 -18.85 -18.91 0.38
C ARG A 358 -20.31 -18.55 0.53
N LYS A 359 -20.67 -17.80 1.57
CA LYS A 359 -22.04 -17.34 1.77
C LYS A 359 -22.54 -16.48 0.60
N THR A 360 -21.66 -15.65 0.04
CA THR A 360 -21.97 -14.83 -1.15
C THR A 360 -22.28 -15.70 -2.37
N VAL A 361 -21.52 -16.78 -2.58
CA VAL A 361 -21.78 -17.76 -3.65
C VAL A 361 -23.10 -18.47 -3.42
N GLU A 362 -23.38 -18.95 -2.21
CA GLU A 362 -24.65 -19.61 -1.86
C GLU A 362 -25.86 -18.69 -2.13
N ILE A 363 -25.75 -17.41 -1.76
CA ILE A 363 -26.79 -16.41 -2.04
C ILE A 363 -26.96 -16.24 -3.56
N ALA A 364 -25.87 -16.08 -4.30
CA ALA A 364 -25.93 -15.94 -5.77
C ALA A 364 -26.63 -17.14 -6.42
N GLU A 365 -26.25 -18.37 -6.04
CA GLU A 365 -26.86 -19.60 -6.55
C GLU A 365 -28.35 -19.67 -6.19
N SER A 366 -28.74 -19.31 -4.97
CA SER A 366 -30.16 -19.28 -4.55
C SER A 366 -31.02 -18.28 -5.31
N LEU A 367 -30.40 -17.23 -5.86
CA LEU A 367 -31.04 -16.21 -6.69
C LEU A 367 -31.02 -16.56 -8.19
N GLY A 368 -30.46 -17.72 -8.58
CA GLY A 368 -30.29 -18.11 -9.98
C GLY A 368 -29.18 -17.32 -10.70
N ILE A 369 -28.31 -16.63 -9.95
CA ILE A 369 -27.22 -15.83 -10.49
C ILE A 369 -25.99 -16.71 -10.68
N LYS A 370 -25.44 -16.70 -11.89
CA LYS A 370 -24.31 -17.56 -12.25
C LYS A 370 -23.00 -16.92 -11.79
N VAL A 371 -22.27 -17.61 -10.91
CA VAL A 371 -20.89 -17.23 -10.54
C VAL A 371 -19.94 -17.76 -11.62
N LEU A 372 -19.24 -16.85 -12.30
CA LEU A 372 -18.28 -17.18 -13.36
C LEU A 372 -16.85 -17.30 -12.83
N HIS A 373 -16.52 -16.50 -11.82
CA HIS A 373 -15.19 -16.45 -11.24
C HIS A 373 -15.24 -15.88 -9.81
N GLY A 374 -14.23 -16.22 -9.00
CA GLY A 374 -14.03 -15.64 -7.68
C GLY A 374 -12.56 -15.57 -7.33
N ILE A 375 -12.12 -14.41 -6.85
CA ILE A 375 -10.76 -14.16 -6.38
C ILE A 375 -10.86 -13.41 -5.06
N ILE A 376 -10.56 -14.12 -3.96
CA ILE A 376 -10.33 -13.54 -2.64
C ILE A 376 -11.54 -12.75 -2.10
N ASP A 377 -11.65 -11.48 -2.46
CA ASP A 377 -12.64 -10.49 -2.00
C ASP A 377 -13.56 -10.00 -3.14
N SER A 378 -13.54 -10.68 -4.27
CA SER A 378 -14.33 -10.34 -5.47
C SER A 378 -14.95 -11.57 -6.13
N LEU A 379 -16.10 -11.38 -6.76
CA LEU A 379 -16.76 -12.35 -7.63
C LEU A 379 -17.10 -11.70 -8.98
N ILE A 380 -17.02 -12.48 -10.06
CA ILE A 380 -17.58 -12.11 -11.35
C ILE A 380 -18.81 -12.98 -11.58
N VAL A 381 -19.95 -12.33 -11.82
CA VAL A 381 -21.26 -12.95 -11.88
C VAL A 381 -22.01 -12.54 -13.15
N LYS A 382 -23.01 -13.33 -13.52
CA LYS A 382 -23.97 -13.03 -14.58
C LYS A 382 -25.39 -13.22 -14.08
N GLY A 383 -26.21 -12.17 -14.17
CA GLY A 383 -27.57 -12.11 -13.65
C GLY A 383 -27.89 -10.77 -12.97
N ASP A 384 -28.94 -10.74 -12.15
CA ASP A 384 -29.40 -9.55 -11.43
C ASP A 384 -28.45 -9.17 -10.27
N VAL A 385 -27.45 -8.33 -10.57
CA VAL A 385 -26.42 -7.92 -9.62
C VAL A 385 -26.95 -7.10 -8.45
N LEU A 386 -27.98 -6.26 -8.66
CA LEU A 386 -28.47 -5.35 -7.63
C LEU A 386 -29.16 -6.14 -6.52
N LYS A 387 -29.97 -7.15 -6.90
CA LYS A 387 -30.58 -8.08 -5.95
C LYS A 387 -29.55 -8.87 -5.16
N LEU A 388 -28.45 -9.28 -5.81
CA LEU A 388 -27.34 -9.95 -5.12
C LEU A 388 -26.66 -9.05 -4.10
N ILE A 389 -26.34 -7.81 -4.49
CA ILE A 389 -25.70 -6.84 -3.59
C ILE A 389 -26.57 -6.62 -2.37
N GLU A 390 -27.85 -6.30 -2.54
CA GLU A 390 -28.77 -6.06 -1.43
C GLU A 390 -28.84 -7.26 -0.48
N ALA A 391 -28.98 -8.47 -1.01
CA ALA A 391 -29.04 -9.69 -0.21
C ALA A 391 -27.73 -9.95 0.55
N VAL A 392 -26.58 -9.75 -0.08
CA VAL A 392 -25.27 -9.99 0.53
C VAL A 392 -24.93 -8.91 1.55
N GLU A 393 -25.20 -7.63 1.27
CA GLU A 393 -24.99 -6.55 2.23
C GLU A 393 -25.88 -6.74 3.46
N LYS A 394 -27.14 -7.17 3.28
CA LYS A 394 -28.05 -7.49 4.39
C LYS A 394 -27.57 -8.67 5.24
N GLU A 395 -27.12 -9.75 4.62
CA GLU A 395 -26.67 -10.95 5.33
C GLU A 395 -25.30 -10.76 6.00
N THR A 396 -24.36 -10.12 5.30
CA THR A 396 -22.96 -10.04 5.75
C THR A 396 -22.65 -8.75 6.48
N GLY A 397 -23.44 -7.69 6.32
CA GLY A 397 -23.17 -6.35 6.83
C GLY A 397 -21.94 -5.68 6.19
N LEU A 398 -21.36 -6.26 5.14
CA LEU A 398 -20.22 -5.70 4.43
C LEU A 398 -20.69 -5.04 3.14
N LYS A 399 -20.18 -3.85 2.87
CA LYS A 399 -20.55 -3.11 1.67
C LYS A 399 -19.85 -3.65 0.42
N LEU A 400 -20.56 -3.68 -0.68
CA LEU A 400 -20.06 -4.06 -2.00
C LEU A 400 -19.99 -2.83 -2.91
N ASP A 401 -19.07 -2.88 -3.87
CA ASP A 401 -19.12 -2.11 -5.11
C ASP A 401 -19.32 -3.09 -6.27
N TYR A 402 -19.81 -2.58 -7.40
CA TYR A 402 -19.86 -3.36 -8.62
C TYR A 402 -19.36 -2.59 -9.83
N LYS A 403 -18.91 -3.34 -10.83
CA LYS A 403 -18.51 -2.85 -12.15
C LYS A 403 -19.22 -3.70 -13.19
N LYS A 404 -19.81 -3.05 -14.18
CA LYS A 404 -20.45 -3.72 -15.31
C LYS A 404 -19.46 -3.83 -16.48
N PHE A 405 -19.44 -4.98 -17.13
CA PHE A 405 -18.67 -5.23 -18.34
C PHE A 405 -19.60 -5.64 -19.48
N LYS A 406 -19.37 -5.06 -20.66
CA LYS A 406 -19.95 -5.52 -21.93
C LYS A 406 -19.57 -6.97 -22.16
N TRP A 407 -18.28 -7.26 -21.99
CA TRP A 407 -17.73 -8.60 -22.07
C TRP A 407 -16.49 -8.76 -21.19
N VAL A 408 -16.22 -10.00 -20.77
CA VAL A 408 -14.99 -10.42 -20.08
C VAL A 408 -14.46 -11.70 -20.72
N ILE A 409 -13.14 -11.75 -20.92
CA ILE A 409 -12.42 -12.92 -21.42
C ILE A 409 -11.59 -13.51 -20.29
N PHE A 410 -11.92 -14.75 -19.92
CA PHE A 410 -11.13 -15.55 -18.99
C PHE A 410 -10.10 -16.38 -19.75
N THR A 411 -8.86 -16.34 -19.28
CA THR A 411 -7.73 -16.91 -20.00
C THR A 411 -7.33 -18.28 -19.46
N ALA A 412 -6.71 -19.08 -20.33
CA ALA A 412 -6.06 -20.34 -19.96
C ALA A 412 -4.53 -20.25 -20.15
N SER A 413 -3.78 -21.05 -19.40
CA SER A 413 -2.34 -21.20 -19.58
C SER A 413 -2.01 -21.88 -20.92
N ARG A 414 -0.72 -22.05 -21.22
CA ARG A 414 -0.29 -22.82 -22.40
C ARG A 414 -0.78 -24.27 -22.37
N ASN A 415 -0.96 -24.83 -21.17
CA ASN A 415 -1.42 -26.20 -20.94
C ASN A 415 -2.94 -26.27 -20.71
N ASP A 416 -3.69 -25.26 -21.15
CA ASP A 416 -5.16 -25.15 -21.05
C ASP A 416 -5.73 -25.18 -19.63
N THR A 417 -4.87 -24.93 -18.62
CA THR A 417 -5.32 -24.78 -17.23
C THR A 417 -5.85 -23.35 -17.00
N PRO A 418 -6.99 -23.16 -16.30
CA PRO A 418 -7.50 -21.84 -15.99
C PRO A 418 -6.49 -21.01 -15.21
N TYR A 419 -6.34 -19.73 -15.58
CA TYR A 419 -5.42 -18.82 -14.91
C TYR A 419 -6.20 -17.73 -14.16
N PRO A 420 -6.51 -17.93 -12.86
CA PRO A 420 -7.49 -17.12 -12.13
C PRO A 420 -7.08 -15.65 -12.00
N THR A 421 -5.79 -15.32 -12.06
CA THR A 421 -5.32 -13.94 -11.90
C THR A 421 -5.23 -13.16 -13.22
N ARG A 422 -5.69 -13.73 -14.34
CA ARG A 422 -5.59 -13.11 -15.68
C ARG A 422 -6.92 -13.13 -16.44
N TYR A 423 -7.44 -11.93 -16.69
CA TYR A 423 -8.63 -11.68 -17.51
C TYR A 423 -8.55 -10.31 -18.19
N ILE A 424 -9.37 -10.12 -19.22
CA ILE A 424 -9.61 -8.84 -19.91
C ILE A 424 -11.09 -8.54 -19.80
N GLY A 425 -11.46 -7.38 -19.25
CA GLY A 425 -12.85 -6.91 -19.22
C GLY A 425 -13.00 -5.57 -19.92
N ASN A 426 -14.06 -5.41 -20.70
CA ASN A 426 -14.44 -4.15 -21.34
C ASN A 426 -15.67 -3.57 -20.66
N LYS A 427 -15.54 -2.39 -20.06
CA LYS A 427 -16.64 -1.70 -19.39
C LYS A 427 -17.61 -1.06 -20.38
N ASP A 428 -18.75 -0.61 -19.87
CA ASP A 428 -19.77 0.06 -20.68
C ASP A 428 -19.25 1.36 -21.34
N ASP A 429 -18.36 2.09 -20.64
CA ASP A 429 -17.70 3.31 -21.11
C ASP A 429 -16.53 3.07 -22.09
N GLY A 430 -16.17 1.81 -22.36
CA GLY A 430 -15.04 1.45 -23.21
C GLY A 430 -13.70 1.37 -22.48
N GLU A 431 -13.65 1.54 -21.15
CA GLU A 431 -12.43 1.31 -20.39
C GLU A 431 -12.10 -0.19 -20.32
N ILE A 432 -10.87 -0.55 -20.68
CA ILE A 432 -10.37 -1.93 -20.56
C ILE A 432 -9.69 -2.15 -19.21
N ILE A 433 -10.14 -3.16 -18.48
CA ILE A 433 -9.43 -3.72 -17.33
C ILE A 433 -8.69 -4.98 -17.77
N ALA A 434 -7.36 -4.91 -17.84
CA ALA A 434 -6.49 -6.04 -18.11
C ALA A 434 -5.72 -6.45 -16.85
N LYS A 435 -6.00 -7.62 -16.29
CA LYS A 435 -5.25 -8.18 -15.14
C LYS A 435 -4.23 -9.21 -15.62
N GLY A 436 -3.00 -9.13 -15.14
CA GLY A 436 -1.94 -10.13 -15.39
C GLY A 436 -1.34 -10.15 -16.80
N LEU A 437 -1.66 -9.17 -17.65
CA LEU A 437 -1.20 -9.05 -19.04
C LEU A 437 0.02 -8.13 -19.17
N VAL A 438 -0.16 -6.82 -18.96
CA VAL A 438 0.91 -5.83 -19.04
C VAL A 438 1.72 -5.84 -17.74
N ARG A 439 3.04 -6.00 -17.84
CA ARG A 439 3.95 -6.05 -16.68
C ARG A 439 5.02 -4.98 -16.79
N SER A 440 5.47 -4.45 -15.65
CA SER A 440 6.49 -3.40 -15.59
C SER A 440 7.83 -3.83 -16.19
N ASN A 441 8.18 -5.11 -16.05
CA ASN A 441 9.41 -5.71 -16.57
C ASN A 441 9.33 -6.16 -18.03
N MET A 442 8.36 -5.66 -18.80
CA MET A 442 8.31 -5.82 -20.25
C MET A 442 9.01 -4.64 -20.95
N PRO A 443 9.62 -4.86 -22.13
CA PRO A 443 10.12 -3.77 -22.96
C PRO A 443 9.03 -2.75 -23.28
N ASN A 444 9.38 -1.46 -23.35
CA ASN A 444 8.44 -0.39 -23.68
C ASN A 444 7.66 -0.68 -24.98
N ILE A 445 8.33 -1.13 -26.04
CA ILE A 445 7.71 -1.50 -27.31
C ILE A 445 6.67 -2.61 -27.20
N VAL A 446 6.88 -3.56 -26.28
CA VAL A 446 5.93 -4.66 -26.02
C VAL A 446 4.74 -4.14 -25.22
N LYS A 447 4.98 -3.23 -24.26
CA LYS A 447 3.89 -2.57 -23.52
C LYS A 447 3.04 -1.72 -24.44
N SER A 448 3.65 -0.95 -25.34
CA SER A 448 2.92 -0.14 -26.35
C SER A 448 2.10 -1.03 -27.27
N TYR A 449 2.67 -2.13 -27.81
CA TYR A 449 1.91 -3.09 -28.61
C TYR A 449 0.69 -3.67 -27.87
N LEU A 450 0.87 -4.05 -26.60
CA LEU A 450 -0.23 -4.56 -25.77
C LEU A 450 -1.30 -3.50 -25.52
N ASN A 451 -0.91 -2.27 -25.18
CA ASN A 451 -1.85 -1.18 -24.92
C ASN A 451 -2.66 -0.84 -26.18
N ASP A 452 -2.02 -0.72 -27.33
CA ASP A 452 -2.69 -0.47 -28.61
C ASP A 452 -3.60 -1.65 -29.00
N SER A 453 -3.19 -2.89 -28.70
CA SER A 453 -4.05 -4.07 -28.90
C SER A 453 -5.28 -4.04 -27.99
N LEU A 454 -5.13 -3.60 -26.74
CA LEU A 454 -6.24 -3.41 -25.80
C LEU A 454 -7.14 -2.25 -26.26
N GLU A 455 -6.62 -1.20 -26.87
CA GLU A 455 -7.41 -0.11 -27.47
C GLU A 455 -8.22 -0.58 -28.69
N ILE A 456 -7.70 -1.53 -29.47
CA ILE A 456 -8.49 -2.18 -30.54
C ILE A 456 -9.65 -2.95 -29.91
N LEU A 457 -9.38 -3.72 -28.85
CA LEU A 457 -10.40 -4.49 -28.14
C LEU A 457 -11.45 -3.59 -27.46
N SER A 458 -11.05 -2.44 -26.92
CA SER A 458 -11.97 -1.50 -26.24
C SER A 458 -13.14 -1.05 -27.13
N LYS A 459 -12.91 -0.98 -28.44
CA LYS A 459 -13.87 -0.57 -29.47
C LYS A 459 -14.88 -1.66 -29.85
N THR A 460 -14.71 -2.89 -29.35
CA THR A 460 -15.58 -4.03 -29.67
C THR A 460 -16.80 -4.10 -28.75
N LYS A 461 -17.95 -4.47 -29.31
CA LYS A 461 -19.24 -4.51 -28.60
C LYS A 461 -19.52 -5.84 -27.92
N ASP A 462 -19.13 -6.94 -28.55
CA ASP A 462 -19.49 -8.30 -28.16
C ASP A 462 -18.34 -9.30 -28.41
N CYS A 463 -18.53 -10.54 -27.98
CA CYS A 463 -17.50 -11.57 -28.11
C CYS A 463 -17.18 -11.95 -29.56
N ASN A 464 -18.09 -11.73 -30.51
CA ASN A 464 -17.86 -12.01 -31.92
C ASN A 464 -16.95 -10.94 -32.55
N GLU A 465 -17.19 -9.67 -32.24
CA GLU A 465 -16.33 -8.57 -32.66
C GLU A 465 -14.93 -8.69 -32.06
N VAL A 466 -14.80 -9.14 -30.81
CA VAL A 466 -13.49 -9.48 -30.21
C VAL A 466 -12.77 -10.53 -31.07
N LYS A 467 -13.44 -11.62 -31.44
CA LYS A 467 -12.84 -12.66 -32.30
C LYS A 467 -12.43 -12.13 -33.67
N ALA A 468 -13.24 -11.25 -34.27
CA ALA A 468 -12.93 -10.61 -35.54
C ALA A 468 -11.74 -9.63 -35.46
N SER A 469 -11.51 -9.01 -34.29
CA SER A 469 -10.42 -8.05 -34.08
C SER A 469 -9.02 -8.65 -34.18
N VAL A 470 -8.88 -9.98 -34.09
CA VAL A 470 -7.60 -10.70 -34.21
C VAL A 470 -6.86 -10.32 -35.50
N LYS A 471 -7.58 -10.09 -36.60
CA LYS A 471 -6.97 -9.65 -37.87
C LYS A 471 -6.31 -8.27 -37.72
N LYS A 472 -6.99 -7.30 -37.10
CA LYS A 472 -6.45 -5.95 -36.85
C LYS A 472 -5.26 -5.99 -35.88
N ILE A 473 -5.32 -6.84 -34.85
CA ILE A 473 -4.21 -7.05 -33.90
C ILE A 473 -2.99 -7.65 -34.60
N LYS A 474 -3.19 -8.50 -35.62
CA LYS A 474 -2.11 -9.04 -36.46
C LYS A 474 -1.49 -7.97 -37.36
N GLU A 475 -2.31 -7.12 -37.99
CA GLU A 475 -1.81 -5.98 -38.78
C GLU A 475 -0.99 -5.01 -37.90
N LEU A 476 -1.44 -4.78 -36.66
CA LEU A 476 -0.70 -4.01 -35.65
C LEU A 476 0.65 -4.67 -35.28
N LEU A 477 0.71 -6.01 -35.17
CA LEU A 477 1.96 -6.73 -34.92
C LEU A 477 2.98 -6.46 -36.03
N ASP A 478 2.56 -6.45 -37.29
CA ASP A 478 3.46 -6.19 -38.43
C ASP A 478 4.00 -4.75 -38.41
N TYR A 479 3.18 -3.78 -38.00
CA TYR A 479 3.64 -2.41 -37.74
C TYR A 479 4.70 -2.38 -36.63
N TYR A 480 4.45 -3.01 -35.48
CA TYR A 480 5.40 -3.04 -34.37
C TYR A 480 6.69 -3.78 -34.71
N LYS A 481 6.63 -4.86 -35.52
CA LYS A 481 7.82 -5.54 -36.04
C LYS A 481 8.71 -4.64 -36.91
N ARG A 482 8.11 -3.69 -37.64
CA ARG A 482 8.87 -2.65 -38.38
C ARG A 482 9.41 -1.59 -37.43
N ARG A 483 8.61 -1.16 -36.44
CA ARG A 483 9.05 -0.25 -35.36
C ARG A 483 10.23 -0.81 -34.57
N VAL A 484 10.34 -2.13 -34.38
CA VAL A 484 11.54 -2.74 -33.75
C VAL A 484 12.83 -2.43 -34.52
N ILE A 485 12.78 -2.09 -35.81
CA ILE A 485 13.99 -1.74 -36.59
C ILE A 485 14.29 -0.26 -36.42
N ASN A 486 13.28 0.60 -36.63
CA ASN A 486 13.45 2.05 -36.78
C ASN A 486 12.94 2.88 -35.59
N GLY A 487 12.50 2.24 -34.50
CA GLY A 487 11.97 2.90 -33.32
C GLY A 487 13.07 3.52 -32.46
N GLU A 488 12.65 4.46 -31.62
CA GLU A 488 13.51 5.26 -30.74
C GLU A 488 14.17 4.40 -29.65
N PRO A 489 15.35 4.80 -29.13
CA PRO A 489 16.06 4.04 -28.10
C PRO A 489 15.22 3.64 -26.88
N ASP A 490 14.28 4.47 -26.44
CA ASP A 490 13.44 4.22 -25.27
C ASP A 490 12.44 3.07 -25.48
N ASP A 491 12.05 2.77 -26.72
CA ASP A 491 11.20 1.62 -27.07
C ASP A 491 11.77 0.30 -26.52
N TYR A 492 13.09 0.21 -26.37
CA TYR A 492 13.78 -1.04 -26.01
C TYR A 492 14.07 -1.17 -24.51
N VAL A 493 13.69 -0.17 -23.72
CA VAL A 493 13.99 -0.14 -22.28
C VAL A 493 13.10 -1.11 -21.52
N ILE A 494 13.72 -1.85 -20.61
CA ILE A 494 13.11 -2.82 -19.71
C ILE A 494 13.50 -2.45 -18.28
N TRP A 495 12.52 -2.28 -17.40
CA TRP A 495 12.77 -1.92 -16.01
C TRP A 495 12.83 -3.17 -15.13
N ILE A 496 13.94 -3.37 -14.43
CA ILE A 496 14.13 -4.47 -13.48
C ILE A 496 14.62 -3.88 -12.17
N LYS A 497 13.78 -3.92 -11.13
CA LYS A 497 14.09 -3.34 -9.80
C LYS A 497 14.62 -1.91 -9.92
N ASP A 498 13.90 -1.07 -10.66
CA ASP A 498 14.20 0.35 -10.89
C ASP A 498 15.51 0.64 -11.65
N VAL A 499 16.12 -0.39 -12.25
CA VAL A 499 17.25 -0.24 -13.17
C VAL A 499 16.77 -0.43 -14.60
N PRO A 500 17.02 0.54 -15.50
CA PRO A 500 16.66 0.40 -16.91
C PRO A 500 17.73 -0.41 -17.66
N TYR A 501 17.29 -1.44 -18.37
CA TYR A 501 18.13 -2.30 -19.20
C TYR A 501 17.66 -2.27 -20.65
N VAL A 502 18.58 -2.55 -21.58
CA VAL A 502 18.26 -2.84 -22.98
C VAL A 502 18.89 -4.17 -23.35
N ARG A 503 18.14 -5.02 -24.07
CA ARG A 503 18.71 -6.20 -24.72
C ARG A 503 19.47 -5.79 -26.00
N GLY A 504 20.78 -5.87 -25.95
CA GLY A 504 21.68 -5.80 -27.11
C GLY A 504 22.05 -7.18 -27.64
N ILE A 505 22.81 -7.20 -28.75
CA ILE A 505 23.20 -8.44 -29.45
C ILE A 505 23.98 -9.40 -28.55
N LYS A 506 24.89 -8.88 -27.72
CA LYS A 506 25.74 -9.68 -26.82
C LYS A 506 25.11 -9.99 -25.46
N GLY A 507 23.98 -9.38 -25.11
CA GLY A 507 23.52 -9.40 -23.72
C GLY A 507 22.57 -8.27 -23.36
N PHE A 508 22.03 -8.33 -22.14
CA PHE A 508 21.45 -7.15 -21.52
C PHE A 508 22.56 -6.21 -21.05
N TYR A 509 22.36 -4.91 -21.21
CA TYR A 509 23.25 -3.88 -20.68
C TYR A 509 22.44 -2.78 -20.00
N ASP A 510 23.09 -2.08 -19.08
CA ASP A 510 22.49 -0.99 -18.32
C ASP A 510 22.31 0.25 -19.21
N ALA A 511 21.07 0.71 -19.35
CA ALA A 511 20.73 1.87 -20.19
C ALA A 511 21.32 3.19 -19.65
N ARG A 512 21.71 3.23 -18.38
CA ARG A 512 22.35 4.42 -17.78
C ARG A 512 23.73 4.71 -18.37
N GLU A 513 24.37 3.72 -18.97
CA GLU A 513 25.65 3.84 -19.67
C GLU A 513 25.52 4.33 -21.12
N GLY A 514 24.31 4.69 -21.55
CA GLY A 514 24.01 5.12 -22.92
C GLY A 514 23.47 3.99 -23.80
N PHE A 515 22.88 4.36 -24.94
CA PHE A 515 22.33 3.40 -25.88
C PHE A 515 23.43 2.78 -26.75
N LYS A 516 23.65 1.47 -26.61
CA LYS A 516 24.69 0.69 -27.31
C LYS A 516 24.13 -0.20 -28.43
N GLY A 517 22.90 0.08 -28.88
CA GLY A 517 22.17 -0.72 -29.86
C GLY A 517 21.25 -1.77 -29.25
N LYS A 518 20.61 -2.57 -30.11
CA LYS A 518 19.50 -3.46 -29.73
C LYS A 518 19.56 -4.79 -30.49
N ASP A 519 19.01 -5.84 -29.88
CA ASP A 519 18.79 -7.13 -30.54
C ASP A 519 17.40 -7.17 -31.20
N VAL A 520 17.36 -6.86 -32.50
CA VAL A 520 16.12 -6.84 -33.29
C VAL A 520 15.40 -8.20 -33.28
N GLY A 521 16.15 -9.31 -33.30
CA GLY A 521 15.58 -10.66 -33.30
C GLY A 521 14.85 -10.97 -32.00
N TYR A 522 15.46 -10.60 -30.87
CA TYR A 522 14.85 -10.75 -29.55
C TYR A 522 13.50 -10.04 -29.44
N TYR A 523 13.43 -8.75 -29.80
CA TYR A 523 12.20 -7.98 -29.64
C TYR A 523 11.10 -8.42 -30.62
N LYS A 524 11.44 -8.78 -31.86
CA LYS A 524 10.48 -9.34 -32.82
C LYS A 524 9.89 -10.66 -32.30
N ALA A 525 10.73 -11.58 -31.84
CA ALA A 525 10.28 -12.85 -31.26
C ALA A 525 9.46 -12.64 -29.98
N TYR A 526 9.74 -11.61 -29.20
CA TYR A 526 8.91 -11.26 -28.04
C TYR A 526 7.51 -10.82 -28.48
N LEU A 527 7.40 -9.88 -29.41
CA LEU A 527 6.11 -9.44 -29.93
C LEU A 527 5.28 -10.60 -30.50
N GLU A 528 5.91 -11.54 -31.21
CA GLU A 528 5.24 -12.75 -31.71
C GLU A 528 4.67 -13.62 -30.60
N ARG A 529 5.46 -13.92 -29.56
CA ARG A 529 4.98 -14.68 -28.40
C ARG A 529 3.79 -14.00 -27.72
N ILE A 530 3.83 -12.67 -27.60
CA ILE A 530 2.74 -11.90 -27.00
C ILE A 530 1.47 -11.96 -27.86
N PHE A 531 1.62 -11.85 -29.18
CA PHE A 531 0.49 -12.03 -30.11
C PHE A 531 -0.11 -13.43 -30.02
N GLU A 532 0.71 -14.48 -29.99
CA GLU A 532 0.24 -15.86 -29.81
C GLU A 532 -0.53 -16.04 -28.50
N ASP A 533 0.03 -15.54 -27.40
CA ASP A 533 -0.60 -15.61 -26.09
C ASP A 533 -1.94 -14.83 -26.08
N LEU A 534 -2.00 -13.64 -26.69
CA LEU A 534 -3.22 -12.82 -26.76
C LEU A 534 -4.29 -13.43 -27.69
N THR A 535 -3.90 -13.98 -28.83
CA THR A 535 -4.85 -14.59 -29.76
C THR A 535 -5.39 -15.92 -29.28
N LYS A 536 -4.60 -16.71 -28.56
CA LYS A 536 -5.10 -17.90 -27.86
C LYS A 536 -6.20 -17.51 -26.87
N VAL A 537 -6.02 -16.40 -26.17
CA VAL A 537 -7.01 -15.85 -25.23
C VAL A 537 -8.30 -15.43 -25.92
N ILE A 538 -8.21 -14.74 -27.07
CA ILE A 538 -9.39 -14.23 -27.80
C ILE A 538 -10.19 -15.35 -28.48
N LYS A 539 -9.53 -16.44 -28.91
CA LYS A 539 -10.19 -17.51 -29.67
C LYS A 539 -11.02 -18.47 -28.81
N CYS A 540 -10.76 -18.55 -27.51
CA CYS A 540 -11.63 -19.24 -26.54
C CYS A 540 -12.98 -18.51 -26.47
#